data_AF-A0A1E4X3S4-F1
#
_entry.id   AF-A0A1E4X3S4-F1
#
_cell.length_a   1.000
_cell.length_b   1.000
_cell.length_c   1.000
_cell.angle_alpha   90.00
_cell.angle_beta   90.00
_cell.angle_gamma   90.00
#
_symmetry.space_group_name_H-M   'P 1'
#
loop_
_entity.id
_entity.type
_entity.pdbx_description
1 polymer ?
#
loop_
_entity_poly.entity_id
_entity_poly.type
_entity_poly.pdbx_seq_one_letter_code
_entity_poly.pdbx_strand_id
1 'polypeptide(L)'
;MKFDTAYSLSLDDKLSIYDVRELNFDETADFDSDKDRFLCPNDECRAAFDASNTLSTFNAKNVNYLRTPHFKNKTSTRHIDGCRYASTHKTATDDGDDEREENFPSEWVLTPRLYQRKTPPAGPEGSAPQAPTKAPSTRTGSAHGASDSTPDKTSVFAHPVECYVSNIDDKDRLKAMPLKIGEHTATYWTFFKKIEYLQDNKGLIYWGKIKAIKDYTSSFRIDFEKKVWFDKKPYSVNVYLNKKLIENYRKRKAFLEQIKAAVDSERPLYCFFYGVTPALKQVPSKKNPDQTFGVFSANIENLDHLIIREAPGVE
;
A
#
# COMPACT_ATOMS: atom_id res chain seq x y z
N MET A 1 -18.04 8.90 -6.09
CA MET A 1 -17.13 8.13 -6.97
C MET A 1 -15.75 8.14 -6.35
N LYS A 2 -15.18 6.95 -6.17
CA LYS A 2 -13.85 6.71 -5.60
C LYS A 2 -12.85 6.68 -6.75
N PHE A 3 -11.67 7.27 -6.55
CA PHE A 3 -10.57 7.19 -7.49
C PHE A 3 -9.34 6.72 -6.76
N ASP A 4 -8.55 5.87 -7.38
CA ASP A 4 -7.31 5.37 -6.83
C ASP A 4 -6.12 6.29 -7.14
N THR A 5 -6.26 7.17 -8.13
CA THR A 5 -5.20 8.05 -8.64
C THR A 5 -5.64 9.52 -8.63
N ALA A 6 -4.69 10.41 -8.34
CA ALA A 6 -4.83 11.86 -8.51
C ALA A 6 -3.51 12.47 -8.98
N TYR A 7 -3.59 13.63 -9.63
CA TYR A 7 -2.41 14.43 -9.92
C TYR A 7 -2.04 15.30 -8.71
N SER A 8 -0.83 15.18 -8.18
CA SER A 8 -0.30 16.06 -7.13
C SER A 8 0.34 17.30 -7.75
N LEU A 9 -0.09 18.48 -7.33
CA LEU A 9 0.55 19.73 -7.76
C LEU A 9 1.94 19.92 -7.17
N SER A 10 2.16 19.51 -5.91
CA SER A 10 3.45 19.72 -5.24
C SER A 10 4.56 18.81 -5.78
N LEU A 11 4.20 17.61 -6.23
CA LEU A 11 5.11 16.63 -6.81
C LEU A 11 5.11 16.63 -8.34
N ASP A 12 4.15 17.32 -8.98
CA ASP A 12 4.00 17.42 -10.43
C ASP A 12 3.88 16.03 -11.11
N ASP A 13 3.19 15.12 -10.44
CA ASP A 13 3.14 13.70 -10.79
C ASP A 13 1.79 13.09 -10.46
N LYS A 14 1.43 11.99 -11.15
CA LYS A 14 0.25 11.18 -10.84
C LYS A 14 0.62 10.20 -9.72
N LEU A 15 -0.15 10.26 -8.64
CA LEU A 15 0.04 9.43 -7.45
C LEU A 15 -1.16 8.52 -7.27
N SER A 16 -0.91 7.25 -6.95
CA SER A 16 -1.94 6.43 -6.35
C SER A 16 -2.23 6.91 -4.92
N ILE A 17 -3.37 6.55 -4.37
CA ILE A 17 -3.69 6.81 -2.96
C ILE A 17 -2.74 6.08 -2.02
N TYR A 18 -2.19 4.94 -2.45
CA TYR A 18 -1.17 4.21 -1.70
C TYR A 18 0.15 4.97 -1.66
N ASP A 19 0.52 5.66 -2.75
CA ASP A 19 1.68 6.55 -2.77
C ASP A 19 1.50 7.73 -1.81
N VAL A 20 0.32 8.35 -1.82
CA VAL A 20 0.00 9.44 -0.88
C VAL A 20 0.08 8.98 0.57
N ARG A 21 -0.42 7.77 0.86
CA ARG A 21 -0.29 7.18 2.20
C ARG A 21 1.16 6.92 2.58
N GLU A 22 1.92 6.30 1.67
CA GLU A 22 3.34 6.02 1.87
C GLU A 22 4.09 7.30 2.24
N LEU A 23 3.86 8.38 1.49
CA LEU A 23 4.43 9.70 1.74
C LEU A 23 3.96 10.34 3.04
N ASN A 24 2.66 10.25 3.38
CA ASN A 24 2.13 10.82 4.62
C ASN A 24 2.71 10.19 5.89
N PHE A 25 3.10 8.91 5.82
CA PHE A 25 3.66 8.21 6.97
C PHE A 25 5.20 8.21 6.99
N ASP A 26 5.83 8.59 5.88
CA ASP A 26 7.28 8.69 5.79
C ASP A 26 7.79 9.91 6.59
N GLU A 27 8.36 9.66 7.76
CA GLU A 27 8.91 10.68 8.65
C GLU A 27 10.17 11.35 8.10
N THR A 28 10.74 10.83 7.02
CA THR A 28 11.91 11.42 6.34
C THR A 28 11.51 12.35 5.20
N ALA A 29 10.23 12.32 4.78
CA ALA A 29 9.69 13.19 3.75
C ALA A 29 8.91 14.37 4.37
N ASP A 30 9.10 15.57 3.83
CA ASP A 30 8.27 16.74 4.16
C ASP A 30 7.01 16.77 3.29
N PHE A 31 6.14 15.78 3.46
CA PHE A 31 4.88 15.63 2.73
C PHE A 31 3.68 15.64 3.68
N ASP A 32 2.63 16.35 3.28
CA ASP A 32 1.35 16.39 4.00
C ASP A 32 0.22 16.53 3.00
N SER A 33 -0.57 15.47 2.83
CA SER A 33 -1.68 15.45 1.88
C SER A 33 -2.77 16.50 2.20
N ASP A 34 -2.86 16.98 3.44
CA ASP A 34 -3.83 18.02 3.81
C ASP A 34 -3.41 19.41 3.28
N LYS A 35 -2.12 19.59 2.97
CA LYS A 35 -1.55 20.84 2.42
C LYS A 35 -1.35 20.75 0.90
N ASP A 36 -1.29 19.55 0.35
CA ASP A 36 -1.18 19.36 -1.10
C ASP A 36 -2.51 19.61 -1.81
N ARG A 37 -2.44 19.78 -3.13
CA ARG A 37 -3.59 19.97 -4.00
C ARG A 37 -3.61 18.85 -5.02
N PHE A 38 -4.59 17.97 -4.88
CA PHE A 38 -4.84 16.87 -5.79
C PHE A 38 -5.82 17.30 -6.87
N LEU A 39 -5.50 17.06 -8.13
CA LEU A 39 -6.33 17.35 -9.30
C LEU A 39 -6.72 16.07 -10.02
N CYS A 40 -7.65 16.19 -10.98
CA CYS A 40 -8.04 15.08 -11.85
C CYS A 40 -6.81 14.48 -12.57
N PRO A 41 -6.66 13.14 -12.63
CA PRO A 41 -5.56 12.50 -13.36
C PRO A 41 -5.60 12.72 -14.87
N ASN A 42 -6.76 13.07 -15.43
CA ASN A 42 -6.90 13.35 -16.85
C ASN A 42 -6.31 14.72 -17.19
N ASP A 43 -5.40 14.74 -18.17
CA ASP A 43 -4.61 15.91 -18.53
C ASP A 43 -5.47 17.02 -19.17
N GLU A 44 -6.45 16.65 -19.98
CA GLU A 44 -7.40 17.59 -20.58
C GLU A 44 -8.29 18.25 -19.51
N CYS A 45 -8.72 17.49 -18.50
CA CYS A 45 -9.38 18.04 -17.32
C CYS A 45 -8.51 19.08 -16.60
N ARG A 46 -7.21 18.81 -16.43
CA ARG A 46 -6.29 19.78 -15.79
C ARG A 46 -5.99 20.99 -16.65
N ALA A 47 -6.03 20.86 -17.97
CA ALA A 47 -5.89 21.99 -18.88
C ALA A 47 -7.15 22.89 -18.91
N ALA A 48 -8.34 22.28 -18.75
CA ALA A 48 -9.62 22.98 -18.82
C ALA A 48 -10.00 23.74 -17.55
N PHE A 49 -9.50 23.33 -16.38
CA PHE A 49 -9.83 23.94 -15.09
C PHE A 49 -8.60 24.40 -14.32
N ASP A 50 -8.76 25.45 -13.52
CA ASP A 50 -7.68 25.97 -12.70
C ASP A 50 -7.28 25.03 -11.53
N ALA A 51 -6.13 25.33 -10.91
CA ALA A 51 -5.55 24.57 -9.81
C ALA A 51 -6.40 24.54 -8.50
N SER A 52 -7.51 25.29 -8.42
CA SER A 52 -8.47 25.20 -7.33
C SER A 52 -9.50 24.07 -7.52
N ASN A 53 -9.59 23.50 -8.73
CA ASN A 53 -10.44 22.37 -9.07
C ASN A 53 -9.93 21.04 -8.46
N THR A 54 -9.99 20.98 -7.14
CA THR A 54 -9.29 19.95 -6.34
C THR A 54 -10.18 18.78 -5.97
N LEU A 55 -9.55 17.61 -5.87
CA LEU A 55 -10.05 16.41 -5.22
C LEU A 55 -9.77 16.49 -3.70
N SER A 56 -10.36 15.58 -2.95
CA SER A 56 -10.00 15.33 -1.55
C SER A 56 -9.58 13.88 -1.37
N THR A 57 -8.82 13.61 -0.32
CA THR A 57 -8.44 12.25 0.07
C THR A 57 -9.38 11.70 1.13
N PHE A 58 -9.64 10.40 1.09
CA PHE A 58 -10.33 9.65 2.12
C PHE A 58 -9.38 8.61 2.72
N ASN A 59 -9.32 8.54 4.06
CA ASN A 59 -8.42 7.67 4.81
C ASN A 59 -6.92 7.79 4.51
N ALA A 60 -6.43 8.77 3.75
CA ALA A 60 -5.00 8.88 3.39
C ALA A 60 -4.01 9.04 4.58
N LYS A 61 -4.49 9.40 5.77
CA LYS A 61 -3.69 9.53 7.00
C LYS A 61 -4.15 8.59 8.12
N ASN A 62 -5.16 7.76 7.87
CA ASN A 62 -5.67 6.83 8.87
C ASN A 62 -4.81 5.56 8.92
N VAL A 63 -4.09 5.33 10.01
CA VAL A 63 -3.21 4.16 10.18
C VAL A 63 -4.00 2.85 10.11
N ASN A 64 -5.16 2.80 10.78
CA ASN A 64 -6.00 1.61 10.93
C ASN A 64 -7.30 1.76 10.14
N TYR A 65 -7.19 2.06 8.85
CA TYR A 65 -8.36 2.21 7.98
C TYR A 65 -9.08 0.87 7.82
N LEU A 66 -10.41 0.92 7.88
CA LEU A 66 -11.27 -0.22 7.53
C LEU A 66 -11.64 -0.19 6.06
N ARG A 67 -12.02 1.01 5.59
CA ARG A 67 -12.41 1.26 4.20
C ARG A 67 -11.21 1.67 3.37
N THR A 68 -11.12 1.11 2.17
CA THR A 68 -10.05 1.38 1.21
C THR A 68 -9.82 2.88 1.04
N PRO A 69 -8.59 3.36 1.23
CA PRO A 69 -8.22 4.74 0.97
C PRO A 69 -8.51 5.07 -0.49
N HIS A 70 -9.03 6.26 -0.77
CA HIS A 70 -9.26 6.71 -2.16
C HIS A 70 -9.27 8.24 -2.24
N PHE A 71 -9.20 8.78 -3.45
CA PHE A 71 -9.57 10.16 -3.74
C PHE A 71 -11.07 10.25 -4.05
N LYS A 72 -11.63 11.43 -3.79
CA LYS A 72 -13.04 11.74 -4.09
C LYS A 72 -13.19 13.16 -4.60
N ASN A 73 -14.16 13.36 -5.49
CA ASN A 73 -14.57 14.69 -5.93
C ASN A 73 -15.07 15.50 -4.72
N LYS A 74 -14.70 16.78 -4.66
CA LYS A 74 -15.38 17.77 -3.83
C LYS A 74 -16.65 18.22 -4.56
N THR A 75 -17.57 18.85 -3.85
CA THR A 75 -18.80 19.41 -4.43
C THR A 75 -18.50 20.43 -5.54
N SER A 76 -17.36 21.13 -5.47
CA SER A 76 -16.91 22.10 -6.46
C SER A 76 -16.05 21.50 -7.59
N THR A 77 -15.73 20.21 -7.55
CA THR A 77 -14.90 19.58 -8.58
C THR A 77 -15.68 19.48 -9.89
N ARG A 78 -15.13 20.08 -10.94
CA ARG A 78 -15.62 20.01 -12.31
C ARG A 78 -14.76 19.07 -13.13
N HIS A 79 -15.36 18.47 -14.14
CA HIS A 79 -14.71 17.62 -15.12
C HIS A 79 -15.19 18.00 -16.52
N ILE A 80 -14.37 17.76 -17.54
CA ILE A 80 -14.79 17.88 -18.93
C ILE A 80 -15.81 16.77 -19.24
N ASP A 81 -16.62 16.99 -20.27
CA ASP A 81 -17.57 15.98 -20.72
C ASP A 81 -16.84 14.69 -21.16
N GLY A 82 -17.40 13.54 -20.80
CA GLY A 82 -16.78 12.24 -21.06
C GLY A 82 -15.57 11.86 -20.19
N CYS A 83 -15.15 12.70 -19.25
CA CYS A 83 -14.07 12.34 -18.32
C CYS A 83 -14.46 11.11 -17.48
N ARG A 84 -13.61 10.08 -17.45
CA ARG A 84 -13.84 8.84 -16.67
C ARG A 84 -14.00 9.07 -15.16
N TYR A 85 -13.52 10.21 -14.67
CA TYR A 85 -13.59 10.64 -13.27
C TYR A 85 -14.75 11.62 -13.00
N ALA A 86 -15.48 12.03 -14.04
CA ALA A 86 -16.70 12.80 -13.89
C ALA A 86 -17.76 11.93 -13.22
N SER A 87 -18.33 12.40 -12.13
CA SER A 87 -19.49 11.74 -11.54
C SER A 87 -20.71 11.97 -12.44
N THR A 88 -20.94 11.11 -13.43
CA THR A 88 -22.27 11.02 -14.04
C THR A 88 -23.19 10.38 -13.01
N HIS A 89 -23.89 11.23 -12.24
CA HIS A 89 -25.03 10.96 -11.38
C HIS A 89 -25.39 9.48 -11.18
N LYS A 90 -24.64 8.75 -10.34
CA LYS A 90 -25.28 7.70 -9.53
C LYS A 90 -25.92 8.42 -8.36
N THR A 91 -27.25 8.35 -8.27
CA THR A 91 -28.05 8.84 -7.16
C THR A 91 -27.42 8.43 -5.83
N ALA A 92 -27.27 9.41 -4.94
CA ALA A 92 -26.59 9.33 -3.65
C ALA A 92 -27.30 8.44 -2.59
N THR A 93 -27.97 7.37 -3.02
CA THR A 93 -28.63 6.38 -2.17
C THR A 93 -27.91 5.04 -2.11
N ASP A 94 -26.76 4.91 -2.77
CA ASP A 94 -25.93 3.70 -2.70
C ASP A 94 -24.45 4.04 -2.90
N ASP A 95 -23.88 4.83 -1.98
CA ASP A 95 -22.44 4.74 -1.68
C ASP A 95 -22.22 3.36 -1.02
N GLY A 96 -22.36 2.29 -1.81
CA GLY A 96 -22.13 0.92 -1.41
C GLY A 96 -20.74 0.85 -0.78
N ASP A 97 -20.73 0.59 0.53
CA ASP A 97 -19.59 0.72 1.43
C ASP A 97 -18.51 -0.37 1.21
N ASP A 98 -18.66 -1.17 0.14
CA ASP A 98 -18.02 -2.47 -0.10
C ASP A 98 -17.53 -2.66 -1.55
N GLU A 99 -17.22 -1.56 -2.25
CA GLU A 99 -16.64 -1.66 -3.60
C GLU A 99 -15.23 -2.28 -3.52
N ARG A 100 -15.09 -3.46 -4.14
CA ARG A 100 -13.83 -4.19 -4.25
C ARG A 100 -12.76 -3.35 -4.95
N GLU A 101 -11.49 -3.52 -4.60
CA GLU A 101 -10.41 -2.86 -5.32
C GLU A 101 -10.29 -3.46 -6.72
N GLU A 102 -10.28 -2.60 -7.74
CA GLU A 102 -10.30 -3.02 -9.15
C GLU A 102 -9.00 -2.71 -9.87
N ASN A 103 -8.14 -1.88 -9.30
CA ASN A 103 -6.91 -1.42 -9.92
C ASN A 103 -5.74 -2.34 -9.53
N PHE A 104 -5.69 -3.53 -10.12
CA PHE A 104 -4.62 -4.51 -9.86
C PHE A 104 -3.29 -4.05 -10.49
N PRO A 105 -2.25 -3.69 -9.73
CA PRO A 105 -0.93 -3.46 -10.30
C PRO A 105 -0.35 -4.76 -10.87
N SER A 106 0.20 -4.70 -12.09
CA SER A 106 0.85 -5.82 -12.74
C SER A 106 2.23 -6.14 -12.13
N GLU A 107 2.88 -5.18 -11.48
CA GLU A 107 4.18 -5.36 -10.82
C GLU A 107 4.23 -4.63 -9.47
N TRP A 108 4.69 -5.36 -8.44
CA TRP A 108 5.14 -4.75 -7.20
C TRP A 108 6.67 -4.62 -7.21
N VAL A 109 7.12 -3.38 -7.34
CA VAL A 109 8.52 -2.99 -7.37
C VAL A 109 9.04 -2.89 -5.93
N LEU A 110 10.04 -3.72 -5.60
CA LEU A 110 10.56 -3.81 -4.23
C LEU A 110 11.37 -2.59 -3.79
N THR A 111 11.83 -1.77 -4.72
CA THR A 111 12.50 -0.50 -4.42
C THR A 111 11.46 0.60 -4.24
N PRO A 112 11.49 1.35 -3.12
CA PRO A 112 10.60 2.50 -2.92
C PRO A 112 10.74 3.52 -4.06
N ARG A 113 9.61 4.06 -4.52
CA ARG A 113 9.61 5.21 -5.44
C ARG A 113 10.13 6.45 -4.72
N LEU A 114 11.05 7.16 -5.37
CA LEU A 114 11.54 8.45 -4.90
C LEU A 114 10.77 9.57 -5.59
N TYR A 115 10.25 10.49 -4.80
CA TYR A 115 9.51 11.65 -5.29
C TYR A 115 10.39 12.89 -5.21
N GLN A 116 10.56 13.57 -6.35
CA GLN A 116 11.24 14.86 -6.39
C GLN A 116 10.20 15.97 -6.23
N ARG A 117 10.34 16.80 -5.20
CA ARG A 117 9.45 17.94 -5.02
C ARG A 117 9.74 18.99 -6.09
N LYS A 118 8.69 19.57 -6.66
CA LYS A 118 8.84 20.75 -7.51
C LYS A 118 9.21 21.93 -6.62
N THR A 119 10.44 22.43 -6.76
CA THR A 119 10.80 23.73 -6.18
C THR A 119 9.91 24.78 -6.84
N PRO A 120 9.11 25.55 -6.10
CA PRO A 120 8.36 26.65 -6.68
C PRO A 120 9.35 27.57 -7.41
N PRO A 121 9.05 28.02 -8.65
CA PRO A 121 9.88 29.06 -9.26
C PRO A 121 9.93 30.25 -8.31
N ALA A 122 11.13 30.78 -8.05
CA ALA A 122 11.30 32.01 -7.29
C ALA A 122 10.36 33.07 -7.88
N GLY A 123 9.46 33.61 -7.06
CA GLY A 123 8.51 34.63 -7.50
C GLY A 123 9.25 35.81 -8.12
N PRO A 124 8.68 36.47 -9.14
CA PRO A 124 9.34 37.62 -9.73
C PRO A 124 9.28 38.77 -8.71
N GLU A 125 10.40 39.06 -8.06
CA GLU A 125 10.61 40.41 -7.53
C GLU A 125 10.54 41.37 -8.72
N GLY A 126 9.68 42.37 -8.59
CA GLY A 126 9.26 43.22 -9.69
C GLY A 126 10.44 43.90 -10.39
N SER A 127 10.44 43.85 -11.72
CA SER A 127 10.99 44.89 -12.57
C SER A 127 10.32 44.87 -13.95
N ALA A 128 10.11 46.09 -14.45
CA ALA A 128 9.29 46.59 -15.55
C ALA A 128 9.36 45.84 -16.92
N PRO A 129 8.38 46.08 -17.82
CA PRO A 129 8.20 45.28 -19.04
C PRO A 129 9.18 45.65 -20.16
N GLN A 130 9.72 44.64 -20.84
CA GLN A 130 10.31 44.79 -22.17
C GLN A 130 9.70 43.80 -23.17
N ALA A 131 9.51 44.35 -24.38
CA ALA A 131 8.75 43.83 -25.51
C ALA A 131 9.46 42.66 -26.24
N PRO A 132 8.78 41.98 -27.20
CA PRO A 132 9.02 40.58 -27.51
C PRO A 132 10.05 40.36 -28.62
N THR A 133 10.67 39.18 -28.62
CA THR A 133 10.78 38.22 -29.76
C THR A 133 12.11 37.45 -29.69
N LYS A 134 12.04 36.13 -29.46
CA LYS A 134 12.67 35.12 -30.34
C LYS A 134 12.15 33.71 -30.04
N ALA A 135 12.03 32.94 -31.11
CA ALA A 135 11.35 31.67 -31.29
C ALA A 135 11.71 30.56 -30.28
N PRO A 136 10.84 29.54 -30.12
CA PRO A 136 11.04 28.47 -29.15
C PRO A 136 12.21 27.58 -29.58
N SER A 137 13.21 27.45 -28.70
CA SER A 137 14.24 26.42 -28.84
C SER A 137 13.62 25.08 -28.47
N THR A 138 13.57 24.19 -29.46
CA THR A 138 13.07 22.81 -29.37
C THR A 138 13.84 22.05 -28.29
N ARG A 139 13.27 21.95 -27.08
CA ARG A 139 13.74 20.99 -26.08
C ARG A 139 13.11 19.63 -26.37
N THR A 140 13.83 18.82 -27.12
CA THR A 140 13.75 17.36 -27.04
C THR A 140 14.21 16.92 -25.64
N GLY A 141 13.29 16.33 -24.86
CA GLY A 141 13.60 15.91 -23.49
C GLY A 141 12.50 15.07 -22.86
N SER A 142 12.56 13.77 -23.13
CA SER A 142 11.87 12.65 -22.48
C SER A 142 10.36 12.52 -22.69
N ALA A 143 9.98 11.46 -23.40
CA ALA A 143 8.62 10.98 -23.54
C ALA A 143 7.97 10.83 -22.16
N HIS A 144 7.15 11.82 -21.80
CA HIS A 144 6.19 11.68 -20.72
C HIS A 144 5.12 10.75 -21.26
N GLY A 145 5.09 9.51 -20.73
CA GLY A 145 4.08 8.53 -21.08
C GLY A 145 2.70 9.10 -20.76
N ALA A 146 2.04 9.62 -21.80
CA ALA A 146 0.63 9.94 -21.80
C ALA A 146 -0.14 8.62 -21.77
N SER A 147 -0.31 8.03 -20.59
CA SER A 147 -1.44 7.15 -20.36
C SER A 147 -2.27 7.73 -19.23
N ASP A 148 -3.58 7.80 -19.47
CA ASP A 148 -4.58 8.14 -18.46
C ASP A 148 -4.74 7.01 -17.43
N SER A 149 -4.06 5.88 -17.62
CA SER A 149 -4.02 4.75 -16.69
C SER A 149 -3.15 5.07 -15.48
N THR A 150 -3.50 4.47 -14.35
CA THR A 150 -2.64 4.28 -13.18
C THR A 150 -1.23 3.85 -13.61
N PRO A 151 -0.19 4.10 -12.80
CA PRO A 151 1.02 3.35 -13.00
C PRO A 151 0.66 1.87 -12.87
N ASP A 152 0.88 1.12 -13.94
CA ASP A 152 0.71 -0.34 -14.03
C ASP A 152 1.50 -1.07 -12.91
N LYS A 153 2.37 -0.34 -12.22
CA LYS A 153 3.27 -0.82 -11.19
C LYS A 153 3.08 -0.02 -9.91
N THR A 154 3.37 -0.65 -8.78
CA THR A 154 3.38 0.00 -7.47
C THR A 154 4.67 -0.31 -6.75
N SER A 155 5.20 0.61 -5.92
CA SER A 155 6.23 0.27 -4.93
C SER A 155 5.66 0.01 -3.53
N VAL A 156 4.36 0.25 -3.34
CA VAL A 156 3.71 0.21 -2.03
C VAL A 156 3.02 -1.13 -1.83
N PHE A 157 3.52 -1.95 -0.91
CA PHE A 157 3.02 -3.30 -0.62
C PHE A 157 1.54 -3.37 -0.24
N ALA A 158 1.01 -2.30 0.39
CA ALA A 158 -0.39 -2.22 0.76
C ALA A 158 -1.33 -2.34 -0.45
N HIS A 159 -0.90 -1.90 -1.64
CA HIS A 159 -1.71 -1.93 -2.85
C HIS A 159 -2.04 -3.36 -3.32
N PRO A 160 -1.07 -4.25 -3.61
CA PRO A 160 -1.40 -5.63 -3.97
C PRO A 160 -2.11 -6.38 -2.84
N VAL A 161 -1.83 -6.07 -1.57
CA VAL A 161 -2.56 -6.68 -0.45
C VAL A 161 -4.03 -6.26 -0.44
N GLU A 162 -4.35 -4.99 -0.71
CA GLU A 162 -5.75 -4.54 -0.81
C GLU A 162 -6.47 -5.22 -1.98
N CYS A 163 -5.84 -5.29 -3.15
CA CYS A 163 -6.39 -5.99 -4.31
C CYS A 163 -6.71 -7.45 -3.99
N TYR A 164 -5.81 -8.14 -3.27
CA TYR A 164 -6.04 -9.51 -2.85
C TYR A 164 -7.16 -9.65 -1.81
N VAL A 165 -7.12 -8.85 -0.74
CA VAL A 165 -8.08 -8.94 0.37
C VAL A 165 -9.50 -8.59 -0.06
N SER A 166 -9.67 -7.50 -0.81
CA SER A 166 -10.98 -7.05 -1.30
C SER A 166 -11.62 -7.98 -2.33
N ASN A 167 -10.85 -8.92 -2.91
CA ASN A 167 -11.33 -9.88 -3.89
C ASN A 167 -11.09 -11.33 -3.44
N ILE A 168 -10.90 -11.58 -2.14
CA ILE A 168 -10.49 -12.91 -1.65
C ILE A 168 -11.56 -14.00 -1.85
N ASP A 169 -12.83 -13.58 -1.94
CA ASP A 169 -13.98 -14.41 -2.25
C ASP A 169 -14.12 -14.69 -3.76
N ASP A 170 -13.53 -13.86 -4.63
CA ASP A 170 -13.51 -14.01 -6.08
C ASP A 170 -12.20 -14.64 -6.57
N LYS A 171 -12.10 -15.96 -6.37
CA LYS A 171 -10.90 -16.73 -6.75
C LYS A 171 -10.60 -16.68 -8.24
N ASP A 172 -11.62 -16.59 -9.09
CA ASP A 172 -11.42 -16.60 -10.54
C ASP A 172 -10.81 -15.27 -11.00
N ARG A 173 -11.23 -14.15 -10.42
CA ARG A 173 -10.55 -12.86 -10.61
C ARG A 173 -9.10 -12.91 -10.16
N LEU A 174 -8.82 -13.40 -8.94
CA LEU A 174 -7.44 -13.50 -8.44
C LEU A 174 -6.54 -14.44 -9.26
N LYS A 175 -7.12 -15.44 -9.93
CA LYS A 175 -6.40 -16.32 -10.87
C LYS A 175 -6.20 -15.67 -12.24
N ALA A 176 -7.06 -14.74 -12.64
CA ALA A 176 -6.94 -14.04 -13.92
C ALA A 176 -5.93 -12.89 -13.85
N MET A 177 -5.75 -12.26 -12.68
CA MET A 177 -4.89 -11.09 -12.52
C MET A 177 -3.41 -11.49 -12.35
N PRO A 178 -2.50 -11.05 -13.25
CA PRO A 178 -1.07 -11.26 -13.11
C PRO A 178 -0.47 -10.31 -12.07
N LEU A 179 0.62 -10.74 -11.45
CA LEU A 179 1.48 -9.95 -10.59
C LEU A 179 2.93 -10.34 -10.86
N LYS A 180 3.83 -9.37 -10.86
CA LYS A 180 5.26 -9.57 -10.90
C LYS A 180 5.90 -9.05 -9.62
N ILE A 181 6.83 -9.81 -9.05
CA ILE A 181 7.62 -9.41 -7.88
C ILE A 181 9.08 -9.83 -8.13
N GLY A 182 9.98 -8.86 -8.29
CA GLY A 182 11.35 -9.12 -8.72
C GLY A 182 11.39 -9.86 -10.07
N GLU A 183 12.07 -11.00 -10.14
CA GLU A 183 12.15 -11.81 -11.36
C GLU A 183 10.98 -12.81 -11.52
N HIS A 184 10.07 -12.88 -10.54
CA HIS A 184 8.99 -13.86 -10.53
C HIS A 184 7.68 -13.26 -11.01
N THR A 185 7.01 -13.94 -11.94
CA THR A 185 5.66 -13.59 -12.42
C THR A 185 4.73 -14.76 -12.17
N ALA A 186 3.58 -14.48 -11.57
CA ALA A 186 2.51 -15.44 -11.31
C ALA A 186 1.20 -14.68 -11.15
N THR A 187 0.11 -15.36 -10.80
CA THR A 187 -1.17 -14.70 -10.53
C THR A 187 -1.23 -14.21 -9.08
N TYR A 188 -2.12 -13.26 -8.78
CA TYR A 188 -2.40 -12.86 -7.40
C TYR A 188 -2.75 -14.06 -6.50
N TRP A 189 -3.61 -14.95 -6.99
CA TRP A 189 -3.97 -16.19 -6.28
C TRP A 189 -2.74 -17.06 -5.94
N THR A 190 -1.75 -17.11 -6.82
CA THR A 190 -0.54 -17.93 -6.63
C THR A 190 0.44 -17.28 -5.67
N PHE A 191 0.59 -15.96 -5.73
CA PHE A 191 1.53 -15.23 -4.87
C PHE A 191 1.10 -15.17 -3.40
N PHE A 192 -0.19 -15.12 -3.13
CA PHE A 192 -0.70 -15.00 -1.77
C PHE A 192 -0.99 -16.37 -1.15
N LYS A 193 -0.13 -16.80 -0.23
CA LYS A 193 -0.17 -18.14 0.36
C LYS A 193 -0.54 -18.11 1.84
N LYS A 194 -1.58 -18.86 2.22
CA LYS A 194 -1.91 -19.05 3.63
C LYS A 194 -0.75 -19.70 4.39
N ILE A 195 -0.54 -19.29 5.63
CA ILE A 195 0.60 -19.69 6.44
C ILE A 195 0.63 -21.20 6.72
N GLU A 196 -0.52 -21.87 6.82
CA GLU A 196 -0.60 -23.33 6.99
C GLU A 196 -0.03 -24.11 5.80
N TYR A 197 0.13 -23.46 4.64
CA TYR A 197 0.67 -24.02 3.40
C TYR A 197 2.03 -23.41 3.02
N LEU A 198 2.78 -22.87 3.99
CA LEU A 198 4.07 -22.21 3.74
C LEU A 198 5.15 -23.14 3.15
N GLN A 199 4.91 -24.45 3.12
CA GLN A 199 5.85 -25.44 2.58
C GLN A 199 5.66 -25.67 1.08
N ASP A 200 4.53 -25.25 0.51
CA ASP A 200 4.18 -25.54 -0.87
C ASP A 200 5.14 -24.87 -1.85
N ASN A 201 5.55 -23.64 -1.56
CA ASN A 201 6.44 -22.83 -2.39
C ASN A 201 7.16 -21.78 -1.54
N LYS A 202 8.35 -21.36 -1.98
CA LYS A 202 9.15 -20.27 -1.36
C LYS A 202 9.00 -18.96 -2.15
N GLY A 203 9.31 -17.84 -1.51
CA GLY A 203 9.31 -16.53 -2.18
C GLY A 203 7.92 -15.99 -2.49
N LEU A 204 6.92 -16.40 -1.70
CA LEU A 204 5.54 -15.95 -1.82
C LEU A 204 5.22 -14.88 -0.77
N ILE A 205 4.07 -14.22 -0.92
CA ILE A 205 3.47 -13.39 0.12
C ILE A 205 2.73 -14.34 1.07
N TYR A 206 3.27 -14.55 2.27
CA TYR A 206 2.61 -15.39 3.27
C TYR A 206 1.64 -14.56 4.10
N TRP A 207 0.52 -15.17 4.46
CA TRP A 207 -0.45 -14.50 5.30
C TRP A 207 -1.22 -15.44 6.21
N GLY A 208 -1.73 -14.91 7.31
CA GLY A 208 -2.55 -15.69 8.23
C GLY A 208 -3.13 -14.85 9.36
N LYS A 209 -4.17 -15.40 9.99
CA LYS A 209 -4.81 -14.78 11.14
C LYS A 209 -3.85 -14.72 12.33
N ILE A 210 -3.74 -13.55 12.92
CA ILE A 210 -2.91 -13.30 14.10
C ILE A 210 -3.62 -13.89 15.31
N LYS A 211 -2.92 -14.76 16.04
CA LYS A 211 -3.35 -15.28 17.34
C LYS A 211 -3.00 -14.32 18.47
N ALA A 212 -1.79 -13.78 18.44
CA ALA A 212 -1.29 -12.84 19.44
C ALA A 212 -0.06 -12.10 18.90
N ILE A 213 0.11 -10.86 19.34
CA ILE A 213 1.37 -10.12 19.20
C ILE A 213 1.97 -10.01 20.60
N LYS A 214 3.18 -10.53 20.78
CA LYS A 214 3.89 -10.51 22.07
C LYS A 214 5.01 -9.50 22.02
N ASP A 215 5.04 -8.65 23.04
CA ASP A 215 6.13 -7.70 23.25
C ASP A 215 7.25 -8.34 24.08
N TYR A 216 8.45 -8.39 23.50
CA TYR A 216 9.69 -8.82 24.16
C TYR A 216 10.67 -7.65 24.22
N THR A 217 11.68 -7.76 25.09
CA THR A 217 12.69 -6.70 25.28
C THR A 217 13.30 -6.19 23.98
N SER A 218 13.64 -7.08 23.03
CA SER A 218 14.32 -6.73 21.77
C SER A 218 13.46 -6.93 20.50
N SER A 219 12.23 -7.43 20.62
CA SER A 219 11.40 -7.74 19.46
C SER A 219 9.91 -7.78 19.78
N PHE A 220 9.08 -7.63 18.76
CA PHE A 220 7.71 -8.15 18.80
C PHE A 220 7.66 -9.52 18.12
N ARG A 221 6.79 -10.40 18.60
CA ARG A 221 6.53 -11.70 17.94
C ARG A 221 5.06 -11.82 17.58
N ILE A 222 4.78 -12.05 16.31
CA ILE A 222 3.43 -12.34 15.82
C ILE A 222 3.29 -13.87 15.79
N ASP A 223 2.40 -14.41 16.64
CA ASP A 223 2.01 -15.81 16.63
C ASP A 223 0.78 -15.97 15.71
N PHE A 224 0.76 -16.98 14.84
CA PHE A 224 -0.39 -17.26 13.96
C PHE A 224 -1.36 -18.28 14.57
N GLU A 225 -2.64 -18.19 14.20
CA GLU A 225 -3.67 -19.10 14.70
C GLU A 225 -3.56 -20.51 14.09
N LYS A 226 -3.45 -20.57 12.75
CA LYS A 226 -3.32 -21.83 12.03
C LYS A 226 -1.90 -22.40 12.16
N LYS A 227 -1.83 -23.73 12.24
CA LYS A 227 -0.59 -24.50 12.33
C LYS A 227 -0.24 -25.09 10.99
N VAL A 228 1.06 -25.30 10.76
CA VAL A 228 1.57 -26.03 9.60
C VAL A 228 1.65 -27.51 9.94
N TRP A 229 1.13 -28.37 9.08
CA TRP A 229 1.32 -29.80 9.20
C TRP A 229 2.62 -30.21 8.52
N PHE A 230 3.53 -30.79 9.30
CA PHE A 230 4.81 -31.30 8.81
C PHE A 230 5.05 -32.66 9.45
N ASP A 231 5.46 -33.66 8.66
CA ASP A 231 5.73 -35.01 9.16
C ASP A 231 4.64 -35.55 10.11
N LYS A 232 3.38 -35.40 9.68
CA LYS A 232 2.15 -35.79 10.41
C LYS A 232 1.94 -35.13 11.77
N LYS A 233 2.68 -34.04 12.08
CA LYS A 233 2.55 -33.28 13.32
C LYS A 233 2.25 -31.81 13.04
N PRO A 234 1.42 -31.15 13.88
CA PRO A 234 1.11 -29.74 13.71
C PRO A 234 2.15 -28.86 14.45
N TYR A 235 2.76 -27.93 13.71
CA TYR A 235 3.74 -26.98 14.22
C TYR A 235 3.18 -25.56 14.23
N SER A 236 3.44 -24.82 15.31
CA SER A 236 3.11 -23.40 15.38
C SER A 236 3.97 -22.60 14.41
N VAL A 237 3.46 -21.46 13.97
CA VAL A 237 4.20 -20.50 13.14
C VAL A 237 4.28 -19.16 13.86
N ASN A 238 5.44 -18.50 13.80
CA ASN A 238 5.61 -17.13 14.24
C ASN A 238 6.57 -16.34 13.35
N VAL A 239 6.45 -15.01 13.41
CA VAL A 239 7.46 -14.09 12.85
C VAL A 239 7.91 -13.09 13.90
N TYR A 240 9.17 -12.69 13.83
CA TYR A 240 9.77 -11.71 14.73
C TYR A 240 10.01 -10.37 14.04
N LEU A 241 9.67 -9.29 14.72
CA LEU A 241 9.95 -7.91 14.34
C LEU A 241 11.00 -7.35 15.29
N ASN A 242 12.22 -7.13 14.80
CA ASN A 242 13.30 -6.60 15.64
C ASN A 242 13.03 -5.13 16.00
N LYS A 243 13.12 -4.75 17.29
CA LYS A 243 12.90 -3.36 17.71
C LYS A 243 13.92 -2.39 17.12
N LYS A 244 15.17 -2.81 16.90
CA LYS A 244 16.19 -2.03 16.19
C LYS A 244 15.82 -1.78 14.72
N LEU A 245 15.13 -2.72 14.07
CA LEU A 245 14.62 -2.51 12.71
C LEU A 245 13.52 -1.43 12.72
N ILE A 246 12.62 -1.49 13.71
CA ILE A 246 11.54 -0.50 13.87
C ILE A 246 12.09 0.89 14.21
N GLU A 247 13.12 0.97 15.06
CA GLU A 247 13.77 2.22 15.43
C GLU A 247 14.32 3.00 14.25
N ASN A 248 14.83 2.28 13.23
CA ASN A 248 15.39 2.87 12.01
C ASN A 248 14.39 2.94 10.85
N TYR A 249 13.14 2.59 11.08
CA TYR A 249 12.13 2.58 10.03
C TYR A 249 11.60 3.99 9.78
N ARG A 250 11.57 4.41 8.50
CA ARG A 250 11.09 5.75 8.14
C ARG A 250 9.62 6.00 8.47
N LYS A 251 8.81 4.95 8.65
CA LYS A 251 7.40 5.03 9.07
C LYS A 251 7.20 4.58 10.53
N ARG A 252 8.21 4.74 11.39
CA ARG A 252 8.27 4.19 12.76
C ARG A 252 7.03 4.52 13.60
N LYS A 253 6.59 5.77 13.64
CA LYS A 253 5.45 6.24 14.44
C LYS A 253 4.16 5.54 14.02
N ALA A 254 3.85 5.58 12.72
CA ALA A 254 2.68 4.92 12.16
C ALA A 254 2.72 3.41 12.38
N PHE A 255 3.89 2.78 12.23
CA PHE A 255 4.07 1.35 12.48
C PHE A 255 3.86 0.97 13.95
N LEU A 256 4.42 1.73 14.89
CA LEU A 256 4.22 1.49 16.32
C LEU A 256 2.77 1.71 16.74
N GLU A 257 2.10 2.70 16.17
CA GLU A 257 0.66 2.93 16.36
C GLU A 257 -0.15 1.73 15.85
N GLN A 258 0.16 1.22 14.65
CA GLN A 258 -0.48 0.03 14.09
C GLN A 258 -0.26 -1.21 14.97
N ILE A 259 0.97 -1.46 15.43
CA ILE A 259 1.29 -2.60 16.30
C ILE A 259 0.53 -2.50 17.62
N LYS A 260 0.50 -1.31 18.24
CA LYS A 260 -0.23 -1.09 19.50
C LYS A 260 -1.73 -1.32 19.30
N ALA A 261 -2.31 -0.73 18.26
CA ALA A 261 -3.72 -0.94 17.91
C ALA A 261 -4.03 -2.43 17.67
N ALA A 262 -3.11 -3.17 17.03
CA ALA A 262 -3.28 -4.59 16.77
C ALA A 262 -3.18 -5.46 18.03
N VAL A 263 -2.34 -5.09 19.01
CA VAL A 263 -2.25 -5.77 20.31
C VAL A 263 -3.55 -5.61 21.10
N ASP A 264 -4.13 -4.41 21.06
CA ASP A 264 -5.32 -4.05 21.84
C ASP A 264 -6.65 -4.38 21.12
N SER A 265 -6.57 -4.91 19.88
CA SER A 265 -7.74 -5.18 19.04
C SER A 265 -8.48 -6.46 19.46
N GLU A 266 -9.79 -6.35 19.64
CA GLU A 266 -10.69 -7.51 19.76
C GLU A 266 -11.10 -8.09 18.39
N ARG A 267 -10.81 -7.36 17.30
CA ARG A 267 -11.18 -7.75 15.94
C ARG A 267 -10.18 -8.74 15.34
N PRO A 268 -10.63 -9.64 14.44
CA PRO A 268 -9.74 -10.57 13.77
C PRO A 268 -8.80 -9.84 12.81
N LEU A 269 -7.51 -9.83 13.16
CA LEU A 269 -6.46 -9.25 12.34
C LEU A 269 -5.63 -10.32 11.64
N TYR A 270 -5.14 -9.96 10.46
CA TYR A 270 -4.30 -10.78 9.61
C TYR A 270 -2.97 -10.07 9.36
N CYS A 271 -1.89 -10.84 9.34
CA CYS A 271 -0.57 -10.36 8.96
C CYS A 271 -0.22 -10.91 7.58
N PHE A 272 0.20 -10.04 6.67
CA PHE A 272 0.73 -10.37 5.35
C PHE A 272 2.18 -9.94 5.29
N PHE A 273 3.07 -10.80 4.80
CA PHE A 273 4.49 -10.47 4.70
C PHE A 273 5.19 -11.15 3.53
N TYR A 274 6.26 -10.51 3.05
CA TYR A 274 7.09 -10.98 1.93
C TYR A 274 8.58 -10.88 2.24
N GLY A 275 9.40 -11.64 1.49
CA GLY A 275 10.86 -11.59 1.54
C GLY A 275 11.50 -12.60 2.47
N VAL A 276 10.72 -13.26 3.35
CA VAL A 276 11.22 -14.31 4.24
C VAL A 276 10.26 -15.49 4.28
N THR A 277 10.80 -16.72 4.35
CA THR A 277 10.01 -17.94 4.51
C THR A 277 10.25 -18.53 5.90
N PRO A 278 9.21 -18.74 6.73
CA PRO A 278 9.37 -19.40 8.02
C PRO A 278 10.02 -20.77 7.87
N ALA A 279 11.05 -21.03 8.67
CA ALA A 279 11.78 -22.30 8.68
C ALA A 279 11.56 -23.02 10.02
N LEU A 280 11.58 -24.35 10.00
CA LEU A 280 11.46 -25.14 11.22
C LEU A 280 12.71 -24.93 12.09
N LYS A 281 12.50 -24.41 13.31
CA LYS A 281 13.52 -24.22 14.33
C LYS A 281 13.16 -25.03 15.57
N GLN A 282 14.17 -25.57 16.25
CA GLN A 282 14.00 -26.15 17.57
C GLN A 282 14.20 -25.05 18.62
N VAL A 283 13.23 -24.89 19.51
CA VAL A 283 13.29 -23.89 20.58
C VAL A 283 13.10 -24.57 21.95
N PRO A 284 13.79 -24.11 23.00
CA PRO A 284 13.61 -24.66 24.35
C PRO A 284 12.18 -24.49 24.86
N SER A 285 11.66 -25.50 25.56
CA SER A 285 10.38 -25.42 26.25
C SER A 285 10.48 -24.51 27.47
N LYS A 286 9.52 -23.60 27.61
CA LYS A 286 9.42 -22.74 28.82
C LYS A 286 9.16 -23.57 30.09
N LYS A 287 8.54 -24.75 29.96
CA LYS A 287 8.22 -25.63 31.11
C LYS A 287 9.40 -26.52 31.49
N ASN A 288 10.13 -27.05 30.50
CA ASN A 288 11.27 -27.95 30.68
C ASN A 288 12.41 -27.50 29.75
N PRO A 289 13.36 -26.66 30.23
CA PRO A 289 14.42 -26.10 29.37
C PRO A 289 15.28 -27.13 28.65
N ASP A 290 15.43 -28.34 29.20
CA ASP A 290 16.17 -29.46 28.60
C ASP A 290 15.42 -30.12 27.42
N GLN A 291 14.14 -29.79 27.23
CA GLN A 291 13.33 -30.27 26.11
C GLN A 291 13.17 -29.17 25.07
N THR A 292 13.29 -29.53 23.80
CA THR A 292 13.00 -28.63 22.68
C THR A 292 11.68 -29.00 22.01
N PHE A 293 11.05 -28.02 21.39
CA PHE A 293 9.92 -28.23 20.49
C PHE A 293 10.13 -27.47 19.19
N GLY A 294 9.59 -28.02 18.10
CA GLY A 294 9.69 -27.41 16.79
C GLY A 294 8.70 -26.25 16.63
N VAL A 295 9.14 -25.20 15.94
CA VAL A 295 8.30 -24.06 15.53
C VAL A 295 8.77 -23.55 14.17
N PHE A 296 7.85 -23.24 13.28
CA PHE A 296 8.21 -22.50 12.06
C PHE A 296 8.38 -21.03 12.40
N SER A 297 9.55 -20.46 12.11
CA SER A 297 9.89 -19.11 12.51
C SER A 297 10.72 -18.38 11.46
N ALA A 298 10.43 -17.10 11.25
CA ALA A 298 11.23 -16.17 10.46
C ALA A 298 11.42 -14.83 11.17
N ASN A 299 12.48 -14.11 10.81
CA ASN A 299 12.68 -12.72 11.21
C ASN A 299 12.28 -11.84 10.03
N ILE A 300 11.47 -10.81 10.25
CA ILE A 300 11.16 -9.83 9.21
C ILE A 300 12.37 -8.91 9.05
N GLU A 301 12.82 -8.74 7.81
CA GLU A 301 14.01 -7.96 7.46
C GLU A 301 13.66 -6.60 6.83
N ASN A 302 12.47 -6.47 6.25
CA ASN A 302 11.97 -5.22 5.69
C ASN A 302 10.51 -4.97 6.13
N LEU A 303 10.27 -3.88 6.85
CA LEU A 303 8.93 -3.51 7.35
C LEU A 303 8.02 -2.93 6.27
N ASP A 304 8.54 -2.55 5.10
CA ASP A 304 7.71 -2.20 3.94
C ASP A 304 6.99 -3.40 3.34
N HIS A 305 7.51 -4.60 3.61
CA HIS A 305 6.99 -5.86 3.10
C HIS A 305 6.11 -6.55 4.14
N LEU A 306 5.54 -5.79 5.09
CA LEU A 306 4.65 -6.30 6.13
C LEU A 306 3.46 -5.36 6.33
N ILE A 307 2.27 -5.95 6.44
CA ILE A 307 1.05 -5.22 6.78
C ILE A 307 0.18 -6.05 7.74
N ILE A 308 -0.39 -5.36 8.73
CA ILE A 308 -1.39 -5.91 9.65
C ILE A 308 -2.70 -5.19 9.39
N ARG A 309 -3.76 -5.95 9.12
CA ARG A 309 -5.08 -5.38 8.84
C ARG A 309 -6.21 -6.38 9.07
N GLU A 310 -7.43 -5.88 9.10
CA GLU A 310 -8.61 -6.71 8.92
C GLU A 310 -8.66 -7.24 7.48
N ALA A 311 -9.19 -8.45 7.33
CA ALA A 311 -9.49 -9.06 6.05
C ALA A 311 -10.90 -9.68 6.14
N PRO A 312 -11.96 -8.90 5.86
CA PRO A 312 -13.32 -9.42 5.80
C PRO A 312 -13.44 -10.53 4.74
N GLY A 313 -14.30 -11.52 4.95
CA GLY A 313 -14.53 -12.62 3.98
C GLY A 313 -13.49 -13.75 4.00
N VAL A 314 -12.58 -13.76 4.98
CA VAL A 314 -11.47 -14.73 5.07
C VAL A 314 -11.76 -15.95 5.95
N GLU A 315 -12.95 -16.02 6.55
CA GLU A 315 -13.37 -17.09 7.48
C GLU A 315 -13.31 -18.51 6.88
#